data_AF-A0A2E5E3Y9-F1
#
_entry.id   AF-A0A2E5E3Y9-F1
#
_cell.length_a   1.000
_cell.length_b   1.000
_cell.length_c   1.000
_cell.angle_alpha   90.00
_cell.angle_beta   90.00
_cell.angle_gamma   90.00
#
_symmetry.space_group_name_H-M   'P 1'
#
loop_
_entity.id
_entity.type
_entity.pdbx_description
1 polymer ?
#
loop_
_entity_poly.entity_id
_entity_poly.type
_entity_poly.pdbx_seq_one_letter_code
_entity_poly.pdbx_strand_id
1 'polypeptide(L)'
;MWIMGTGIYKSGQGYWVRLMSAIGYGVVVALGLIWLWKQMETVDFGIETTYAQVIAILICAGIFGLLGYWLIGSKPGSVDFMIATEGEMKKVNWSTKAELTRSTIAVIGLTIFVAIFCWGVDVIFAMLFRSVGVLEN
;
A
#
# COMPACT_ATOMS: atom_id res chain seq x y z
N MET A 1 -14.43 -36.75 11.46
CA MET A 1 -13.56 -35.58 11.66
C MET A 1 -12.77 -35.38 10.38
N TRP A 2 -13.23 -34.48 9.52
CA TRP A 2 -12.69 -34.29 8.17
C TRP A 2 -11.42 -33.45 8.25
N ILE A 3 -10.26 -34.08 8.07
CA ILE A 3 -9.05 -33.38 7.70
C ILE A 3 -9.21 -33.06 6.21
N MET A 4 -9.86 -31.93 5.89
CA MET A 4 -9.77 -31.37 4.55
C MET A 4 -8.29 -31.15 4.28
N GLY A 5 -7.78 -31.76 3.21
CA GLY A 5 -6.37 -31.63 2.83
C GLY A 5 -5.94 -30.17 2.89
N THR A 6 -4.75 -29.91 3.40
CA THR A 6 -4.12 -28.59 3.56
C THR A 6 -3.73 -27.98 2.21
N GLY A 7 -4.64 -28.05 1.23
CA GLY A 7 -4.50 -27.52 -0.11
C GLY A 7 -5.16 -26.16 -0.23
N ILE A 8 -4.68 -25.38 -1.20
CA ILE A 8 -5.27 -24.11 -1.57
C ILE A 8 -6.71 -24.35 -2.03
N TYR A 9 -7.69 -23.68 -1.41
CA TYR A 9 -9.09 -23.78 -1.81
C TYR A 9 -9.25 -23.24 -3.24
N LYS A 10 -9.91 -24.02 -4.12
CA LYS A 10 -10.09 -23.73 -5.56
C LYS A 10 -8.80 -23.31 -6.25
N SER A 11 -7.75 -24.13 -6.14
CA SER A 11 -6.46 -23.92 -6.80
C SER A 11 -6.66 -23.80 -8.32
N GLY A 12 -6.47 -22.59 -8.87
CA GLY A 12 -6.58 -22.30 -10.30
C GLY A 12 -7.50 -21.13 -10.65
N GLN A 13 -8.43 -20.76 -9.77
CA GLN A 13 -9.31 -19.58 -9.94
C GLN A 13 -8.84 -18.41 -9.06
N GLY A 14 -9.04 -17.18 -9.51
CA GLY A 14 -8.66 -16.00 -8.73
C GLY A 14 -7.15 -15.68 -8.79
N TYR A 15 -6.38 -16.30 -9.71
CA TYR A 15 -4.91 -16.32 -9.64
C TYR A 15 -4.30 -14.92 -9.53
N TRP A 16 -4.68 -14.00 -10.43
CA TRP A 16 -4.12 -12.65 -10.45
C TRP A 16 -4.52 -11.83 -9.23
N VAL A 17 -5.78 -11.91 -8.80
CA VAL A 17 -6.26 -11.18 -7.61
C VAL A 17 -5.58 -11.70 -6.34
N ARG A 18 -5.37 -13.01 -6.25
CA ARG A 18 -4.67 -13.66 -5.13
C ARG A 18 -3.20 -13.30 -5.09
N LEU A 19 -2.53 -13.32 -6.25
CA LEU A 19 -1.13 -12.92 -6.35
C LEU A 19 -0.93 -11.45 -5.96
N MET A 20 -1.73 -10.54 -6.51
CA MET A 20 -1.62 -9.10 -6.21
C MET A 20 -1.92 -8.80 -4.75
N SER A 21 -2.93 -9.48 -4.17
CA SER A 21 -3.24 -9.34 -2.74
C SER A 21 -2.13 -9.91 -1.85
N ALA A 22 -1.51 -11.03 -2.24
CA ALA A 22 -0.39 -11.62 -1.51
C ALA A 22 0.86 -10.74 -1.57
N ILE A 23 1.16 -10.14 -2.73
CA ILE A 23 2.25 -9.17 -2.88
C ILE A 23 1.97 -7.95 -2.01
N GLY A 24 0.77 -7.34 -2.11
CA GLY A 24 0.41 -6.17 -1.32
C GLY A 24 0.49 -6.44 0.18
N TYR A 25 -0.06 -7.58 0.63
CA TYR A 25 0.05 -8.02 2.02
C TYR A 25 1.50 -8.23 2.44
N GLY A 26 2.30 -8.90 1.62
CA GLY A 26 3.72 -9.14 1.87
C GLY A 26 4.52 -7.85 2.04
N VAL A 27 4.25 -6.84 1.22
CA VAL A 27 4.88 -5.51 1.33
C VAL A 27 4.50 -4.85 2.66
N VAL A 28 3.22 -4.87 3.05
CA VAL A 28 2.77 -4.29 4.33
C VAL A 28 3.44 -4.99 5.51
N VAL A 29 3.51 -6.32 5.50
CA VAL A 29 4.19 -7.10 6.54
C VAL A 29 5.68 -6.76 6.56
N ALA A 30 6.36 -6.69 5.42
CA ALA A 30 7.77 -6.34 5.36
C ALA A 30 8.05 -4.94 5.92
N LEU A 31 7.25 -3.94 5.55
CA LEU A 31 7.36 -2.58 6.10
C LEU A 31 7.10 -2.56 7.61
N GLY A 32 6.11 -3.32 8.08
CA GLY A 32 5.82 -3.48 9.51
C GLY A 32 6.97 -4.12 10.29
N LEU A 33 7.63 -5.13 9.73
CA LEU A 33 8.81 -5.78 10.34
C LEU A 33 10.03 -4.83 10.37
N ILE A 34 10.26 -4.05 9.31
CA ILE A 34 11.31 -3.03 9.29
C ILE A 34 11.06 -1.97 10.37
N TRP A 35 9.80 -1.54 10.51
CA TRP A 35 9.43 -0.59 11.56
C TRP A 35 9.61 -1.19 12.96
N LEU A 36 9.20 -2.46 13.17
CA LEU A 36 9.35 -3.17 14.44
C LEU A 36 10.83 -3.28 14.85
N TRP A 37 11.70 -3.62 13.92
CA TRP A 37 13.16 -3.69 14.17
C TRP A 37 13.70 -2.38 14.73
N LYS A 38 13.35 -1.25 14.09
CA LYS A 38 13.76 0.09 14.54
C LYS A 38 13.20 0.44 15.91
N GLN A 39 11.96 0.05 16.20
CA GLN A 39 11.35 0.32 17.49
C GLN A 39 12.08 -0.43 18.62
N MET A 40 12.50 -1.66 18.38
CA MET A 40 13.18 -2.49 19.38
C MET A 40 14.62 -2.06 19.67
N GLU A 41 15.26 -1.26 18.81
CA GLU A 41 16.57 -0.65 19.09
C GLU A 41 16.49 0.39 20.22
N THR A 42 15.32 1.01 20.40
CA THR A 42 15.12 2.06 21.40
C THR A 42 14.82 1.54 22.81
N VAL A 43 14.63 0.23 22.97
CA VAL A 43 14.23 -0.40 24.23
C VAL A 43 15.35 -1.30 24.72
N ASP A 44 15.85 -1.05 25.93
CA ASP A 44 16.81 -1.92 26.59
C ASP A 44 16.09 -3.08 27.28
N PHE A 45 16.40 -4.29 26.86
CA PHE A 45 15.79 -5.53 27.38
C PHE A 45 16.73 -6.30 28.33
N GLY A 46 17.94 -5.78 28.63
CA GLY A 46 18.91 -6.47 29.50
C GLY A 46 19.50 -7.77 28.91
N ILE A 47 19.22 -8.04 27.64
CA ILE A 47 19.80 -9.09 26.80
C ILE A 47 20.43 -8.37 25.61
N GLU A 48 21.47 -8.97 25.00
CA GLU A 48 21.99 -8.56 23.69
C GLU A 48 20.84 -8.25 22.71
N THR A 49 20.67 -6.97 22.39
CA THR A 49 19.51 -6.40 21.67
C THR A 49 19.25 -7.11 20.33
N THR A 50 20.33 -7.53 19.67
CA THR A 50 20.28 -8.29 18.41
C THR A 50 19.49 -9.60 18.53
N TYR A 51 19.65 -10.36 19.62
CA TYR A 51 18.95 -11.65 19.78
C TYR A 51 17.45 -11.44 20.02
N ALA A 52 17.08 -10.44 20.83
CA ALA A 52 15.68 -10.11 21.09
C ALA A 52 14.95 -9.67 19.81
N GLN A 53 15.61 -8.84 18.99
CA GLN A 53 15.07 -8.36 17.72
C GLN A 53 14.81 -9.49 16.72
N VAL A 54 15.76 -10.42 16.58
CA VAL A 54 15.61 -11.56 15.65
C VAL A 54 14.46 -12.47 16.07
N ILE A 55 14.33 -12.78 17.36
CA ILE A 55 13.23 -13.62 17.87
C ILE A 55 11.88 -12.95 17.61
N ALA A 56 11.76 -11.66 17.91
CA ALA A 56 10.53 -10.91 17.69
C ALA A 56 10.12 -10.87 16.20
N ILE A 57 11.08 -10.63 15.30
CA ILE A 57 10.78 -10.67 13.86
C ILE A 57 10.33 -12.05 13.42
N LEU A 58 11.01 -13.12 13.83
CA LEU A 58 10.67 -14.48 13.38
C LEU A 58 9.24 -14.86 13.83
N ILE A 59 8.88 -14.52 15.08
CA ILE A 59 7.54 -14.75 15.60
C ILE A 59 6.51 -13.93 14.82
N CYS A 60 6.74 -12.62 14.66
CA CYS A 60 5.81 -11.76 13.93
C CYS A 60 5.67 -12.20 12.46
N ALA A 61 6.77 -12.45 11.76
CA ALA A 61 6.77 -12.92 10.38
C ALA A 61 6.04 -14.26 10.22
N GLY A 62 6.24 -15.19 11.16
CA GLY A 62 5.53 -16.47 11.18
C GLY A 62 4.02 -16.31 11.35
N ILE A 63 3.59 -15.51 12.35
CA ILE A 63 2.18 -15.24 12.62
C ILE A 63 1.52 -14.56 11.41
N PHE A 64 2.11 -13.48 10.91
CA PHE A 64 1.56 -12.75 9.77
C PHE A 64 1.62 -13.58 8.47
N GLY A 65 2.64 -14.41 8.28
CA GLY A 65 2.71 -15.33 7.15
C GLY A 65 1.56 -16.35 7.17
N LEU A 66 1.30 -16.97 8.32
CA LEU A 66 0.20 -17.91 8.50
C LEU A 66 -1.18 -17.24 8.33
N LEU A 67 -1.35 -16.04 8.88
CA LEU A 67 -2.57 -15.25 8.70
C LEU A 67 -2.81 -14.91 7.22
N GLY A 68 -1.76 -14.50 6.50
CA GLY A 68 -1.84 -14.21 5.07
C GLY A 68 -2.23 -15.44 4.25
N TYR A 69 -1.60 -16.58 4.54
CA TYR A 69 -1.96 -17.86 3.92
C TYR A 69 -3.40 -18.26 4.21
N TRP A 70 -3.85 -18.13 5.46
CA TRP A 70 -5.23 -18.47 5.84
C TRP A 70 -6.26 -17.58 5.15
N LEU A 71 -6.04 -16.26 5.11
CA LEU A 71 -6.95 -15.29 4.50
C LEU A 71 -7.01 -15.40 2.97
N ILE A 72 -5.87 -15.58 2.29
CA ILE A 72 -5.78 -15.55 0.82
C ILE A 72 -5.89 -16.96 0.20
N GLY A 73 -5.42 -17.97 0.92
CA GLY A 73 -5.25 -19.35 0.44
C GLY A 73 -6.39 -20.29 0.81
N SER A 74 -6.86 -20.22 2.05
CA SER A 74 -7.63 -21.31 2.66
C SER A 74 -9.04 -20.95 3.10
N LYS A 75 -9.32 -19.69 3.44
CA LYS A 75 -10.66 -19.26 3.91
C LYS A 75 -11.65 -19.19 2.74
N PRO A 76 -12.68 -20.06 2.67
CA PRO A 76 -13.56 -20.17 1.49
C PRO A 76 -14.23 -18.86 1.11
N GLY A 77 -14.79 -18.12 2.07
CA GLY A 77 -15.48 -16.85 1.77
C GLY A 77 -14.56 -15.75 1.23
N SER A 78 -13.30 -15.72 1.66
CA SER A 78 -12.31 -14.76 1.14
C SER A 78 -11.93 -15.14 -0.30
N VAL A 79 -11.64 -16.42 -0.52
CA VAL A 79 -11.27 -16.93 -1.85
C VAL A 79 -12.40 -16.74 -2.86
N ASP A 80 -13.64 -17.06 -2.47
CA ASP A 80 -14.81 -16.87 -3.33
C ASP A 80 -15.05 -15.40 -3.68
N PHE A 81 -14.85 -14.49 -2.72
CA PHE A 81 -14.89 -13.04 -2.97
C PHE A 81 -13.81 -12.60 -3.97
N MET A 82 -12.58 -13.09 -3.84
CA MET A 82 -11.48 -12.75 -4.75
C MET A 82 -11.74 -13.27 -6.17
N ILE A 83 -12.31 -14.47 -6.30
CA ILE A 83 -12.71 -15.05 -7.58
C ILE A 83 -13.83 -14.23 -8.22
N ALA A 84 -14.86 -13.86 -7.44
CA ALA A 84 -15.95 -13.01 -7.91
C ALA A 84 -15.43 -11.64 -8.36
N THR A 85 -14.52 -11.04 -7.59
CA THR A 85 -13.87 -9.77 -7.92
C THR A 85 -13.11 -9.87 -9.24
N GLU A 86 -12.34 -10.94 -9.49
CA GLU A 86 -11.68 -11.15 -10.79
C GLU A 86 -12.71 -11.23 -11.93
N GLY A 87 -13.82 -11.94 -11.70
CA GLY A 87 -14.92 -12.06 -12.66
C GLY A 87 -15.57 -10.72 -13.00
N GLU A 88 -15.81 -9.86 -12.02
CA GLU A 88 -16.35 -8.52 -12.23
C GLU A 88 -15.34 -7.59 -12.91
N MET A 89 -14.06 -7.65 -12.52
CA MET A 89 -13.01 -6.81 -13.11
C MET A 89 -12.76 -7.13 -14.60
N LYS A 90 -13.01 -8.37 -15.05
CA LYS A 90 -12.95 -8.74 -16.47
C LYS A 90 -14.06 -8.13 -17.31
N LYS A 91 -15.16 -7.69 -16.70
CA LYS A 91 -16.27 -7.02 -17.41
C LYS A 91 -16.00 -5.52 -17.61
N VAL A 92 -15.03 -4.97 -16.88
CA VAL A 92 -14.68 -3.55 -16.99
C VAL A 92 -13.98 -3.33 -18.34
N ASN A 93 -14.62 -2.52 -19.18
CA ASN A 93 -14.00 -2.03 -20.40
C ASN A 93 -12.95 -0.98 -20.03
N TRP A 94 -11.68 -1.30 -20.20
CA TRP A 94 -10.59 -0.34 -19.94
C TRP A 94 -10.54 0.70 -21.06
N SER A 95 -10.40 1.99 -20.67
CA SER A 95 -10.25 3.10 -21.60
C SER A 95 -9.11 2.84 -22.58
N THR A 96 -9.29 3.30 -23.82
CA THR A 96 -8.25 3.14 -24.84
C THR A 96 -7.02 3.97 -24.49
N LYS A 97 -5.83 3.58 -24.99
CA LYS A 97 -4.57 4.32 -24.74
C LYS A 97 -4.69 5.81 -25.12
N ALA A 98 -5.44 6.13 -26.18
CA ALA A 98 -5.64 7.51 -26.62
C ALA A 98 -6.48 8.33 -25.62
N GLU A 99 -7.50 7.71 -25.02
CA GLU A 99 -8.34 8.34 -23.99
C GLU A 99 -7.54 8.57 -22.70
N LEU A 100 -6.73 7.59 -22.29
CA LEU A 100 -5.88 7.70 -21.11
C LEU A 100 -4.87 8.84 -21.24
N THR A 101 -4.21 8.96 -22.40
CA THR A 101 -3.28 10.05 -22.69
C THR A 101 -3.97 11.41 -22.66
N ARG A 102 -5.17 11.52 -23.26
CA ARG A 102 -5.94 12.78 -23.28
C ARG A 102 -6.34 13.21 -21.87
N SER A 103 -6.84 12.28 -21.05
CA SER A 103 -7.21 12.55 -19.66
C SER A 103 -6.00 12.96 -18.82
N THR A 104 -4.85 12.30 -19.02
CA THR A 104 -3.62 12.60 -18.26
C THR A 104 -3.07 13.98 -18.62
N ILE A 105 -3.03 14.34 -19.91
CA ILE A 105 -2.58 15.67 -20.37
C ILE A 105 -3.50 16.77 -19.82
N ALA A 106 -4.82 16.55 -19.79
CA ALA A 106 -5.77 17.52 -19.24
C ALA A 106 -5.50 17.77 -17.75
N VAL A 107 -5.28 16.71 -16.96
CA VAL A 107 -4.98 16.82 -15.52
C VAL A 107 -3.63 17.52 -15.29
N ILE A 108 -2.59 17.17 -16.05
CA ILE A 108 -1.28 17.84 -15.96
C ILE A 108 -1.40 19.32 -16.29
N GLY A 109 -2.13 19.67 -17.36
CA GLY A 109 -2.36 21.05 -17.75
C GLY A 109 -3.07 21.87 -16.66
N LEU A 110 -4.14 21.31 -16.09
CA LEU A 110 -4.87 21.95 -14.98
C LEU A 110 -3.97 22.11 -13.75
N THR A 111 -3.18 21.08 -13.41
CA THR A 111 -2.29 21.12 -12.24
C THR A 111 -1.21 22.20 -12.39
N ILE A 112 -0.61 22.32 -13.58
CA ILE A 112 0.38 23.37 -13.88
C ILE A 112 -0.28 24.75 -13.81
N PHE A 113 -1.48 24.90 -14.36
CA PHE A 113 -2.23 26.16 -14.30
C PHE A 113 -2.49 26.60 -12.85
N VAL A 114 -2.99 25.69 -12.01
CA VAL A 114 -3.22 25.96 -10.59
C VAL A 114 -1.90 26.30 -9.88
N ALA A 115 -0.82 25.57 -10.15
CA ALA A 115 0.48 25.84 -9.55
C ALA A 115 1.00 27.24 -9.90
N ILE A 116 0.91 27.66 -11.17
CA ILE A 116 1.30 29.01 -11.61
C ILE A 116 0.41 30.08 -10.96
N PHE A 117 -0.89 29.83 -10.87
CA PHE A 117 -1.82 30.74 -10.21
C PHE A 117 -1.47 30.93 -8.73
N CYS A 118 -1.29 29.83 -7.99
CA CYS A 118 -0.87 29.89 -6.59
C CYS A 118 0.46 30.62 -6.42
N TRP A 119 1.47 30.30 -7.24
CA TRP A 119 2.75 31.00 -7.23
C TRP A 119 2.60 32.51 -7.48
N GLY A 120 1.77 32.91 -8.45
CA GLY A 120 1.51 34.31 -8.73
C GLY A 120 0.85 35.04 -7.55
N VAL A 121 -0.14 34.40 -6.91
CA VAL A 121 -0.80 34.93 -5.72
C VAL A 121 0.17 35.05 -4.55
N ASP A 122 1.02 34.04 -4.32
CA ASP A 122 2.03 34.03 -3.27
C ASP A 122 3.04 35.18 -3.46
N VAL A 123 3.49 35.41 -4.71
CA VAL A 123 4.38 36.53 -5.06
C VAL A 123 3.73 37.88 -4.79
N ILE A 124 2.45 38.06 -5.17
CA ILE A 124 1.70 39.30 -4.90
C ILE A 124 1.59 39.53 -3.39
N PHE A 125 1.21 38.51 -2.62
CA PHE A 125 1.15 38.62 -1.17
C PHE A 125 2.51 38.95 -0.55
N ALA A 126 3.59 38.30 -1.02
CA ALA A 126 4.94 38.60 -0.56
C ALA A 126 5.34 40.06 -0.83
N MET A 127 5.01 40.60 -2.02
CA MET A 127 5.26 42.01 -2.35
C MET A 127 4.45 42.97 -1.47
N LEU A 128 3.17 42.67 -1.25
CA LEU A 128 2.30 43.49 -0.39
C LEU A 128 2.79 43.50 1.06
N PHE A 129 3.12 42.34 1.63
CA PHE A 129 3.60 42.25 3.00
C PHE A 129 4.98 42.87 3.22
N ARG A 130 5.87 42.83 2.21
CA ARG A 130 7.12 43.62 2.21
C ARG A 130 6.83 45.12 2.23
N SER A 131 5.86 45.58 1.44
CA SER A 131 5.49 47.00 1.36
C SER A 131 4.89 47.53 2.66
N VAL A 132 4.16 46.68 3.40
CA VAL A 132 3.57 47.01 4.72
C VAL A 132 4.60 46.90 5.85
N GLY A 133 5.83 46.43 5.58
CA GLY A 133 6.91 46.33 6.57
C GLY A 133 6.79 45.15 7.54
N VAL A 134 5.93 44.17 7.24
CA VAL A 134 5.77 42.94 8.04
C VAL A 134 6.86 41.92 7.71
N LEU A 135 7.33 41.89 6.46
CA LEU A 135 8.41 41.04 5.99
C LEU A 135 9.70 41.86 5.91
N GLU A 136 10.67 41.53 6.75
CA GLU A 136 12.03 42.05 6.70
C GLU A 136 12.69 41.62 5.37
N ASN A 137 13.51 42.50 4.78
CA ASN A 137 14.03 42.36 3.42
C ASN A 137 14.85 41.09 3.19
#